data_AF-A0A2D4GZ29-F1
#
_entry.id   AF-A0A2D4GZ29-F1
#
_cell.length_a   1.000
_cell.length_b   1.000
_cell.length_c   1.000
_cell.angle_alpha   90.00
_cell.angle_beta   90.00
_cell.angle_gamma   90.00
#
_symmetry.space_group_name_H-M   'P 1'
#
loop_
_entity.id
_entity.type
_entity.pdbx_description
1 polymer ?
#
loop_
_entity_poly.entity_id
_entity_poly.type
_entity_poly.pdbx_seq_one_letter_code
_entity_poly.pdbx_strand_id
1 'polypeptide(L)'
;AAEIYRELIDRNAECWSYYGGLEKALRPHSLEERLELYEEISKQHPRAVSPRRLPLNFVTGEKFRELLDKFLRVNFSKGCPPLFTTLKSLYYSTEKISTIQELVISYESSLKTCHLFSPDENGELEPPTTLLWVRYFLAQHFDKLGQFSLALDFINAAVTSTPTLIELFYLKAKIYKHVGNLKEAARWMDEAQSLDTADRFINSKCAKYMLRANLVKEAEEMCSKFTREGTSATENLNEMQCMW
;
A
#
# COMPACT_ATOMS: atom_id res chain seq x y z
N ALA A 1 28.29 10.04 -19.19
CA ALA A 1 26.86 9.66 -19.05
C ALA A 1 26.58 8.99 -17.70
N ALA A 2 27.25 7.90 -17.36
CA ALA A 2 27.04 7.21 -16.07
C ALA A 2 27.29 8.12 -14.85
N GLU A 3 28.35 8.92 -14.87
CA GLU A 3 28.66 9.90 -13.82
C GLU A 3 27.53 10.92 -13.60
N ILE A 4 27.01 11.51 -14.68
CA ILE A 4 25.86 12.43 -14.63
C ILE A 4 24.64 11.75 -13.97
N TYR A 5 24.37 10.49 -14.31
CA TYR A 5 23.25 9.77 -13.67
C TYR A 5 23.49 9.47 -12.20
N ARG A 6 24.73 9.22 -11.78
CA ARG A 6 25.08 9.10 -10.35
C ARG A 6 24.85 10.42 -9.62
N GLU A 7 25.30 11.54 -10.17
CA GLU A 7 25.03 12.87 -9.60
C GLU A 7 23.53 13.17 -9.51
N LEU A 8 22.74 12.78 -10.53
CA LEU A 8 21.28 12.93 -10.49
C LEU A 8 20.63 12.06 -9.40
N ILE A 9 21.14 10.85 -9.18
CA ILE A 9 20.69 9.96 -8.09
C ILE A 9 21.06 10.55 -6.73
N ASP A 10 22.26 11.13 -6.59
CA ASP A 10 22.65 11.81 -5.35
C ASP A 10 21.76 13.02 -5.05
N ARG A 11 21.26 13.70 -6.09
CA ARG A 11 20.27 14.77 -5.95
C ARG A 11 18.88 14.26 -5.62
N ASN A 12 18.47 13.11 -6.16
CA ASN A 12 17.17 12.49 -5.87
C ASN A 12 17.20 10.97 -6.13
N ALA A 13 17.46 10.21 -5.06
CA ALA A 13 17.52 8.75 -5.09
C ALA A 13 16.13 8.09 -5.23
N GLU A 14 15.03 8.85 -5.26
CA GLU A 14 13.68 8.31 -5.49
C GLU A 14 13.23 8.40 -6.95
N CYS A 15 14.04 9.01 -7.83
CA CYS A 15 13.67 9.18 -9.23
C CYS A 15 14.03 7.96 -10.08
N TRP A 16 13.03 7.13 -10.41
CA TRP A 16 13.20 5.87 -11.13
C TRP A 16 13.88 6.03 -12.51
N SER A 17 13.63 7.14 -13.21
CA SER A 17 14.22 7.37 -14.53
C SER A 17 15.74 7.47 -14.50
N TYR A 18 16.34 7.89 -13.39
CA TYR A 18 17.79 8.01 -13.27
C TYR A 18 18.46 6.63 -13.21
N TYR A 19 17.85 5.68 -12.51
CA TYR A 19 18.29 4.29 -12.50
C TYR A 19 18.24 3.67 -13.90
N GLY A 20 17.14 3.87 -14.63
CA GLY A 20 17.03 3.41 -16.02
C GLY A 20 18.06 4.05 -16.95
N GLY A 21 18.41 5.32 -16.72
CA GLY A 21 19.48 6.00 -17.44
C GLY A 21 20.87 5.47 -17.09
N LEU A 22 21.12 5.20 -15.82
CA LEU A 22 22.38 4.63 -15.32
C LEU A 22 22.60 3.22 -15.87
N GLU A 23 21.58 2.36 -15.87
CA GLU A 23 21.63 1.03 -16.48
C GLU A 23 21.97 1.09 -17.97
N LYS A 24 21.36 2.03 -18.72
CA LYS A 24 21.65 2.22 -20.15
C LYS A 24 23.07 2.69 -20.40
N ALA A 25 23.63 3.51 -19.48
CA ALA A 25 24.97 4.04 -19.60
C ALA A 25 26.05 3.00 -19.26
N LEU A 26 25.81 2.15 -18.26
CA LEU A 26 26.77 1.14 -17.78
C LEU A 26 26.64 -0.21 -18.49
N ARG A 27 25.44 -0.55 -18.98
CA ARG A 27 25.14 -1.80 -19.71
C ARG A 27 25.61 -3.06 -18.94
N PRO A 28 25.06 -3.34 -17.75
CA PRO A 28 25.41 -4.55 -17.00
C PRO A 28 25.10 -5.81 -17.83
N HIS A 29 26.03 -6.76 -17.86
CA HIS A 29 25.97 -7.97 -18.69
C HIS A 29 25.31 -9.14 -17.98
N SER A 30 25.27 -9.10 -16.65
CA SER A 30 24.69 -10.13 -15.79
C SER A 30 23.65 -9.55 -14.83
N LEU A 31 22.85 -10.44 -14.23
CA LEU A 31 21.90 -10.05 -13.20
C LEU A 31 22.63 -9.54 -11.96
N GLU A 32 23.77 -10.16 -11.65
CA GLU A 32 24.63 -9.86 -10.51
C GLU A 32 25.22 -8.45 -10.63
N GLU A 33 25.80 -8.10 -11.79
CA GLU A 33 26.31 -6.74 -12.07
C GLU A 33 25.19 -5.70 -11.98
N ARG A 34 23.99 -6.05 -12.49
CA ARG A 34 22.85 -5.15 -12.40
C ARG A 34 22.41 -4.94 -10.95
N LEU A 35 22.39 -5.98 -10.13
CA LEU A 35 22.00 -5.89 -8.71
C LEU A 35 23.03 -5.14 -7.87
N GLU A 36 24.32 -5.35 -8.12
CA GLU A 36 25.41 -4.67 -7.43
C GLU A 36 25.27 -3.14 -7.52
N LEU A 37 24.91 -2.64 -8.71
CA LEU A 37 24.61 -1.21 -8.91
C LEU A 37 23.54 -0.67 -7.95
N TYR A 38 22.45 -1.41 -7.76
CA TYR A 38 21.38 -1.00 -6.83
C TYR A 38 21.81 -1.12 -5.37
N GLU A 39 22.62 -2.14 -5.06
CA GLU A 39 23.15 -2.36 -3.72
C GLU A 39 24.11 -1.24 -3.30
N GLU A 40 25.04 -0.85 -4.18
CA GLU A 40 25.95 0.29 -3.98
C GLU A 40 25.17 1.57 -3.69
N ILE A 41 24.17 1.87 -4.51
CA ILE A 41 23.32 3.07 -4.33
C ILE A 41 22.51 2.95 -3.02
N SER A 42 22.00 1.77 -2.67
CA SER A 42 21.27 1.57 -1.41
C SER A 42 22.18 1.74 -0.18
N LYS A 43 23.48 1.45 -0.28
CA LYS A 43 24.47 1.69 0.79
C LYS A 43 24.74 3.18 0.96
N GLN A 44 24.86 3.91 -0.14
CA GLN A 44 25.05 5.37 -0.13
C GLN A 44 23.80 6.12 0.34
N HIS A 45 22.61 5.63 -0.02
CA HIS A 45 21.31 6.23 0.28
C HIS A 45 20.44 5.29 1.13
N PRO A 46 20.77 5.06 2.42
CA PRO A 46 20.12 4.05 3.25
C PRO A 46 18.66 4.37 3.61
N ARG A 47 18.18 5.59 3.35
CA ARG A 47 16.78 5.97 3.52
C ARG A 47 15.97 5.82 2.24
N ALA A 48 16.62 5.70 1.09
CA ALA A 48 15.93 5.62 -0.19
C ALA A 48 15.25 4.25 -0.36
N VAL A 49 14.00 4.27 -0.81
CA VAL A 49 13.18 3.07 -1.03
C VAL A 49 13.37 2.53 -2.44
N SER A 50 13.46 3.43 -3.42
CA SER A 50 13.61 3.09 -4.85
C SER A 50 14.74 2.10 -5.16
N PRO A 51 15.98 2.21 -4.64
CA PRO A 51 17.03 1.26 -4.98
C PRO A 51 16.76 -0.17 -4.47
N ARG A 52 15.91 -0.34 -3.46
CA ARG A 52 15.49 -1.67 -2.97
C ARG A 52 14.24 -2.18 -3.67
N ARG A 53 13.37 -1.25 -4.10
CA ARG A 53 12.11 -1.57 -4.77
C ARG A 53 12.30 -1.92 -6.25
N LEU A 54 13.16 -1.19 -6.96
CA LEU A 54 13.36 -1.36 -8.40
C LEU A 54 13.86 -2.76 -8.80
N PRO A 55 14.84 -3.36 -8.07
CA PRO A 55 15.28 -4.74 -8.32
C PRO A 55 14.14 -5.75 -8.42
N LEU A 56 13.13 -5.62 -7.56
CA LEU A 56 11.97 -6.52 -7.51
C LEU A 56 11.18 -6.55 -8.82
N ASN A 57 11.33 -5.57 -9.71
CA ASN A 57 10.69 -5.58 -11.03
C ASN A 57 11.32 -6.64 -11.96
N PHE A 58 12.64 -6.87 -11.89
CA PHE A 58 13.36 -7.70 -12.86
C PHE A 58 13.92 -9.01 -12.30
N VAL A 59 14.14 -9.14 -10.98
CA VAL A 59 14.52 -10.45 -10.41
C VAL A 59 13.33 -11.43 -10.40
N THR A 60 13.64 -12.73 -10.42
CA THR A 60 12.70 -13.87 -10.38
C THR A 60 13.24 -14.99 -9.47
N GLY A 61 12.45 -16.05 -9.26
CA GLY A 61 12.87 -17.22 -8.47
C GLY A 61 13.33 -16.91 -7.04
N GLU A 62 14.32 -17.66 -6.56
CA GLU A 62 14.86 -17.52 -5.19
C GLU A 62 15.43 -16.14 -4.91
N LYS A 63 16.04 -15.49 -5.91
CA LYS A 63 16.59 -14.14 -5.71
C LYS A 63 15.49 -13.11 -5.49
N PHE A 64 14.35 -13.26 -6.17
CA PHE A 64 13.16 -12.45 -5.90
C PHE A 64 12.64 -12.69 -4.49
N ARG A 65 12.51 -13.96 -4.08
CA ARG A 65 12.06 -14.33 -2.72
C ARG A 65 12.93 -13.69 -1.65
N GLU A 66 14.25 -13.79 -1.77
CA GLU A 66 15.23 -13.23 -0.83
C GLU A 66 15.11 -11.69 -0.71
N LEU A 67 15.10 -10.99 -1.84
CA LEU A 67 15.03 -9.52 -1.84
C LEU A 67 13.66 -9.01 -1.38
N LEU A 68 12.59 -9.71 -1.75
CA LEU A 68 11.24 -9.38 -1.34
C LEU A 68 11.05 -9.60 0.17
N ASP A 69 11.54 -10.70 0.72
CA ASP A 69 11.47 -11.00 2.15
C ASP A 69 12.09 -9.87 2.98
N LYS A 70 13.34 -9.49 2.65
CA LYS A 70 14.03 -8.35 3.27
C LYS A 70 13.23 -7.05 3.14
N PHE A 71 12.65 -6.79 1.97
CA PHE A 71 11.87 -5.58 1.71
C PHE A 71 10.58 -5.55 2.55
N LEU A 72 9.84 -6.66 2.59
CA LEU A 72 8.56 -6.77 3.30
C LEU A 72 8.74 -6.62 4.80
N ARG A 73 9.68 -7.35 5.41
CA ARG A 73 9.94 -7.32 6.85
C ARG A 73 10.16 -5.89 7.36
N VAL A 74 11.07 -5.16 6.72
CA VAL A 74 11.37 -3.76 7.07
C VAL A 74 10.13 -2.88 6.98
N ASN A 75 9.28 -3.07 5.97
CA ASN A 75 8.08 -2.25 5.79
C ASN A 75 6.94 -2.64 6.75
N PHE A 76 6.83 -3.91 7.13
CA PHE A 76 5.86 -4.38 8.10
C PHE A 76 6.22 -3.93 9.52
N SER A 77 7.48 -4.07 9.95
CA SER A 77 7.92 -3.61 11.28
C SER A 77 7.77 -2.09 11.42
N LYS A 78 7.99 -1.33 10.33
CA LYS A 78 7.77 0.13 10.30
C LYS A 78 6.30 0.54 10.20
N GLY A 79 5.43 -0.38 9.81
CA GLY A 79 4.02 -0.10 9.59
C GLY A 79 3.72 0.85 8.44
N CYS A 80 4.32 0.60 7.27
CA CYS A 80 4.17 1.44 6.06
C CYS A 80 2.80 1.19 5.36
N PRO A 81 1.84 2.13 5.40
CA PRO A 81 0.51 1.91 4.81
C PRO A 81 0.48 1.65 3.29
N PRO A 82 1.28 2.32 2.43
CA PRO A 82 1.18 2.15 0.99
C PRO A 82 1.94 0.93 0.44
N LEU A 83 2.42 0.00 1.29
CA LEU A 83 3.26 -1.14 0.87
C LEU A 83 2.66 -1.95 -0.30
N PHE A 84 1.37 -2.28 -0.24
CA PHE A 84 0.69 -2.98 -1.34
C PHE A 84 0.70 -2.16 -2.63
N THR A 85 0.42 -0.86 -2.55
CA THR A 85 0.43 0.05 -3.71
C THR A 85 1.82 0.08 -4.35
N THR A 86 2.88 0.13 -3.52
CA THR A 86 4.27 0.05 -3.97
C THR A 86 4.56 -1.25 -4.72
N LEU A 87 4.01 -2.38 -4.30
CA LEU A 87 4.22 -3.70 -4.93
C LEU A 87 3.20 -4.04 -6.02
N LYS A 88 2.20 -3.17 -6.27
CA LYS A 88 1.09 -3.43 -7.20
C LYS A 88 1.54 -3.79 -8.61
N SER A 89 2.64 -3.22 -9.11
CA SER A 89 3.19 -3.56 -10.43
C SER A 89 3.75 -4.99 -10.53
N LEU A 90 3.97 -5.67 -9.40
CA LEU A 90 4.41 -7.07 -9.38
C LEU A 90 3.24 -8.04 -9.61
N TYR A 91 1.99 -7.57 -9.43
CA TYR A 91 0.76 -8.36 -9.63
C TYR A 91 0.38 -8.55 -11.11
N TYR A 92 1.33 -8.32 -12.03
CA TYR A 92 1.23 -8.75 -13.44
C TYR A 92 1.90 -10.11 -13.67
N SER A 93 2.66 -10.62 -12.70
CA SER A 93 3.33 -11.93 -12.76
C SER A 93 2.70 -12.89 -11.75
N THR A 94 2.16 -14.01 -12.23
CA THR A 94 1.56 -15.06 -11.38
C THR A 94 2.59 -15.71 -10.46
N GLU A 95 3.83 -15.92 -10.93
CA GLU A 95 4.95 -16.39 -10.12
C GLU A 95 5.20 -15.46 -8.92
N LYS A 96 5.34 -14.16 -9.17
CA LYS A 96 5.57 -13.17 -8.09
C LYS A 96 4.41 -13.09 -7.12
N ILE A 97 3.17 -13.21 -7.61
CA ILE A 97 1.97 -13.27 -6.76
C ILE A 97 2.06 -14.47 -5.80
N SER A 98 2.41 -15.66 -6.31
CA SER A 98 2.55 -16.88 -5.48
C SER A 98 3.59 -16.67 -4.38
N THR A 99 4.78 -16.18 -4.73
CA THR A 99 5.84 -15.92 -3.75
C THR A 99 5.44 -14.89 -2.70
N ILE A 100 4.77 -13.79 -3.11
CA ILE A 100 4.24 -12.78 -2.17
C ILE A 100 3.22 -13.43 -1.23
N GLN A 101 2.29 -14.23 -1.76
CA GLN A 101 1.25 -14.87 -0.96
C GLN A 101 1.85 -15.82 0.08
N GLU A 102 2.72 -16.72 -0.35
CA GLU A 102 3.39 -17.70 0.51
C GLU A 102 4.16 -17.03 1.65
N LEU A 103 4.98 -16.02 1.33
CA LEU A 103 5.76 -15.30 2.34
C LEU A 103 4.86 -14.61 3.36
N VAL A 104 3.87 -13.84 2.91
CA VAL A 104 3.07 -13.01 3.82
C VAL A 104 2.11 -13.86 4.66
N ILE A 105 1.58 -14.97 4.14
CA ILE A 105 0.81 -15.93 4.95
C ILE A 105 1.70 -16.59 6.02
N SER A 106 2.94 -16.95 5.66
CA SER A 106 3.91 -17.48 6.62
C SER A 106 4.19 -16.48 7.75
N TYR A 107 4.36 -15.19 7.42
CA TYR A 107 4.52 -14.14 8.42
C TYR A 107 3.29 -14.03 9.34
N GLU A 108 2.08 -14.05 8.79
CA GLU A 108 0.86 -13.96 9.61
C GLU A 108 0.78 -15.12 10.60
N SER A 109 1.04 -16.34 10.14
CA SER A 109 1.01 -17.54 10.98
C SER A 109 2.06 -17.49 12.08
N SER A 110 3.30 -17.08 11.74
CA SER A 110 4.41 -16.98 12.69
C SER A 110 4.22 -15.84 13.70
N LEU A 111 3.85 -14.64 13.24
CA LEU A 111 3.65 -13.48 14.11
C LEU A 111 2.48 -13.70 15.09
N LYS A 112 1.48 -14.47 14.69
CA LYS A 112 0.35 -14.84 15.55
C LYS A 112 0.75 -15.80 16.67
N THR A 113 1.76 -16.64 16.48
CA THR A 113 2.16 -17.68 17.45
C THR A 113 3.35 -17.28 18.31
N CYS A 114 4.38 -16.67 17.73
CA CYS A 114 5.64 -16.38 18.42
C CYS A 114 6.12 -14.93 18.29
N HIS A 115 5.33 -14.03 17.68
CA HIS A 115 5.71 -12.62 17.48
C HIS A 115 7.02 -12.44 16.70
N LEU A 116 7.38 -13.40 15.85
CA LEU A 116 8.51 -13.34 14.92
C LEU A 116 8.02 -13.62 13.50
N PHE A 117 8.73 -13.15 12.49
CA PHE A 117 8.39 -13.42 11.08
C PHE A 117 8.64 -14.88 10.68
N SER A 118 9.55 -15.57 11.36
CA SER A 118 9.79 -17.01 11.22
C SER A 118 9.97 -17.67 12.60
N PRO A 119 9.50 -18.90 12.82
CA PRO A 119 9.70 -19.62 14.08
C PRO A 119 11.18 -19.93 14.39
N ASP A 120 12.00 -20.08 13.34
CA ASP A 120 13.42 -20.44 13.46
C ASP A 120 14.34 -19.22 13.67
N GLU A 121 13.77 -18.01 13.74
CA GLU A 121 14.54 -16.78 13.93
C GLU A 121 14.88 -16.53 15.40
N ASN A 122 16.16 -16.28 15.65
CA ASN A 122 16.62 -15.71 16.91
C ASN A 122 16.69 -14.19 16.72
N GLY A 123 15.65 -13.48 17.15
CA GLY A 123 15.54 -12.03 16.97
C GLY A 123 14.69 -11.35 18.05
N GLU A 124 14.60 -10.02 17.97
CA GLU A 124 13.69 -9.26 18.79
C GLU A 124 12.24 -9.52 18.37
N LEU A 125 11.35 -9.61 19.36
CA LEU A 125 9.93 -9.81 19.11
C LEU A 125 9.35 -8.57 18.40
N GLU A 126 8.58 -8.82 17.36
CA GLU A 126 7.86 -7.79 16.63
C GLU A 126 6.66 -7.28 17.46
N PRO A 127 6.38 -5.96 17.45
CA PRO A 127 5.22 -5.43 18.13
C PRO A 127 3.92 -5.94 17.49
N PRO A 128 2.78 -5.92 18.22
CA PRO A 128 1.48 -6.34 17.69
C PRO A 128 1.06 -5.61 16.41
N THR A 129 1.57 -4.39 16.20
CA THR A 129 1.34 -3.60 14.99
C THR A 129 1.89 -4.27 13.73
N THR A 130 2.95 -5.06 13.82
CA THR A 130 3.52 -5.76 12.65
C THR A 130 2.51 -6.77 12.09
N LEU A 131 1.85 -7.55 12.97
CA LEU A 131 0.78 -8.47 12.58
C LEU A 131 -0.43 -7.73 11.97
N LEU A 132 -0.78 -6.56 12.52
CA LEU A 132 -1.82 -5.70 11.95
C LEU A 132 -1.53 -5.32 10.49
N TRP A 133 -0.31 -4.86 10.20
CA TRP A 133 0.09 -4.46 8.84
C TRP A 133 0.21 -5.65 7.88
N VAL A 134 0.61 -6.82 8.37
CA VAL A 134 0.59 -8.07 7.59
C VAL A 134 -0.85 -8.43 7.19
N ARG A 135 -1.80 -8.41 8.14
CA ARG A 135 -3.22 -8.67 7.84
C ARG A 135 -3.83 -7.62 6.92
N TYR A 136 -3.48 -6.34 7.11
CA TYR A 136 -3.88 -5.26 6.22
C TYR A 136 -3.40 -5.52 4.77
N PHE A 137 -2.14 -5.91 4.60
CA PHE A 137 -1.59 -6.27 3.29
C PHE A 137 -2.28 -7.50 2.69
N LEU A 138 -2.54 -8.55 3.48
CA LEU A 138 -3.26 -9.75 3.02
C LEU A 138 -4.68 -9.41 2.56
N ALA A 139 -5.39 -8.54 3.28
CA ALA A 139 -6.70 -8.06 2.84
C ALA A 139 -6.62 -7.35 1.46
N GLN A 140 -5.61 -6.50 1.23
CA GLN A 140 -5.39 -5.87 -0.07
C GLN A 140 -5.00 -6.88 -1.17
N HIS A 141 -4.19 -7.89 -0.80
CA HIS A 141 -3.77 -8.97 -1.68
C HIS A 141 -4.98 -9.78 -2.16
N PHE A 142 -5.80 -10.30 -1.25
CA PHE A 142 -6.97 -11.11 -1.63
C PHE A 142 -8.05 -10.28 -2.33
N ASP A 143 -8.25 -9.01 -1.96
CA ASP A 143 -9.10 -8.08 -2.70
C ASP A 143 -8.66 -7.96 -4.17
N LYS A 144 -7.35 -7.83 -4.41
CA LYS A 144 -6.78 -7.74 -5.75
C LYS A 144 -6.94 -9.02 -6.57
N LEU A 145 -6.94 -10.18 -5.91
CA LEU A 145 -7.17 -11.49 -6.53
C LEU A 145 -8.67 -11.81 -6.72
N GLY A 146 -9.59 -10.96 -6.25
CA GLY A 146 -11.04 -11.21 -6.30
C GLY A 146 -11.53 -12.21 -5.26
N GLN A 147 -10.67 -12.61 -4.31
CA GLN A 147 -11.01 -13.53 -3.23
C GLN A 147 -11.59 -12.76 -2.04
N PHE A 148 -12.76 -12.15 -2.26
CA PHE A 148 -13.31 -11.16 -1.33
C PHE A 148 -13.65 -11.70 0.05
N SER A 149 -14.04 -12.97 0.17
CA SER A 149 -14.31 -13.60 1.48
C SER A 149 -13.06 -13.57 2.37
N LEU A 150 -11.93 -14.03 1.83
CA LEU A 150 -10.65 -14.02 2.55
C LEU A 150 -10.20 -12.59 2.85
N ALA A 151 -10.38 -11.66 1.89
CA ALA A 151 -10.08 -10.25 2.12
C ALA A 151 -10.88 -9.68 3.31
N LEU A 152 -12.16 -10.04 3.41
CA LEU A 152 -13.03 -9.65 4.53
C LEU A 152 -12.59 -10.30 5.85
N ASP A 153 -12.18 -11.57 5.84
CA ASP A 153 -11.70 -12.25 7.05
C ASP A 153 -10.46 -11.56 7.64
N PHE A 154 -9.47 -11.25 6.80
CA PHE A 154 -8.25 -10.55 7.23
C PHE A 154 -8.53 -9.13 7.72
N ILE A 155 -9.34 -8.35 7.00
CA ILE A 155 -9.63 -6.97 7.41
C ILE A 155 -10.50 -6.91 8.66
N ASN A 156 -11.43 -7.85 8.84
CA ASN A 156 -12.22 -7.94 10.07
C ASN A 156 -11.35 -8.28 11.27
N ALA A 157 -10.41 -9.22 11.12
CA ALA A 157 -9.45 -9.53 12.19
C ALA A 157 -8.59 -8.30 12.55
N ALA A 158 -8.16 -7.52 11.55
CA ALA A 158 -7.41 -6.28 11.77
C ALA A 158 -8.25 -5.20 12.50
N VAL A 159 -9.50 -4.98 12.08
CA VAL A 159 -10.43 -4.03 12.72
C VAL A 159 -10.70 -4.42 14.17
N THR A 160 -10.92 -5.70 14.45
CA THR A 160 -11.11 -6.18 15.83
C THR A 160 -9.89 -5.90 16.71
N SER A 161 -8.67 -6.04 16.18
CA SER A 161 -7.45 -5.74 16.95
C SER A 161 -7.19 -4.25 17.14
N THR A 162 -7.57 -3.39 16.19
CA THR A 162 -7.26 -1.95 16.23
C THR A 162 -8.40 -1.17 15.58
N PRO A 163 -9.54 -0.99 16.29
CA PRO A 163 -10.76 -0.39 15.74
C PRO A 163 -10.69 1.13 15.57
N THR A 164 -9.49 1.71 15.69
CA THR A 164 -9.24 3.15 15.60
C THR A 164 -8.41 3.53 14.37
N LEU A 165 -7.89 2.56 13.60
CA LEU A 165 -7.08 2.83 12.43
C LEU A 165 -7.95 3.01 11.18
N ILE A 166 -8.01 4.24 10.66
CA ILE A 166 -8.88 4.68 9.55
C ILE A 166 -8.67 3.85 8.28
N GLU A 167 -7.42 3.51 7.96
CA GLU A 167 -7.06 2.74 6.77
C GLU A 167 -7.78 1.38 6.71
N LEU A 168 -8.11 0.79 7.86
CA LEU A 168 -8.80 -0.49 7.92
C LEU A 168 -10.25 -0.37 7.43
N PHE A 169 -10.95 0.66 7.89
CA PHE A 169 -12.33 0.96 7.49
C PHE A 169 -12.39 1.37 6.02
N TYR A 170 -11.41 2.19 5.57
CA TYR A 170 -11.26 2.54 4.16
C TYR A 170 -11.06 1.30 3.27
N LEU A 171 -10.19 0.37 3.67
CA LEU A 171 -9.97 -0.86 2.91
C LEU A 171 -11.21 -1.76 2.92
N LYS A 172 -11.88 -1.90 4.07
CA LYS A 172 -13.12 -2.67 4.19
C LYS A 172 -14.21 -2.14 3.26
N ALA A 173 -14.40 -0.82 3.23
CA ALA A 173 -15.29 -0.16 2.27
C ALA A 173 -14.91 -0.47 0.82
N LYS A 174 -13.61 -0.41 0.50
CA LYS A 174 -13.11 -0.73 -0.85
C LYS A 174 -13.40 -2.18 -1.25
N ILE A 175 -13.27 -3.14 -0.34
CA ILE A 175 -13.60 -4.55 -0.59
C ILE A 175 -15.09 -4.70 -0.89
N TYR A 176 -15.98 -4.14 -0.05
CA TYR A 176 -17.43 -4.17 -0.31
C TYR A 176 -17.83 -3.52 -1.64
N LYS A 177 -17.13 -2.44 -2.03
CA LYS A 177 -17.31 -1.82 -3.35
C LYS A 177 -16.93 -2.77 -4.49
N HIS A 178 -15.87 -3.58 -4.36
CA HIS A 178 -15.51 -4.58 -5.37
C HIS A 178 -16.45 -5.79 -5.37
N VAL A 179 -17.01 -6.17 -4.21
CA VAL A 179 -18.09 -7.17 -4.11
C VAL A 179 -19.38 -6.69 -4.80
N GLY A 180 -19.55 -5.37 -4.97
CA GLY A 180 -20.74 -4.76 -5.57
C GLY A 180 -21.78 -4.31 -4.54
N ASN A 181 -21.52 -4.47 -3.24
CA ASN A 181 -22.40 -3.96 -2.18
C ASN A 181 -22.05 -2.50 -1.87
N LEU A 182 -22.54 -1.59 -2.72
CA LEU A 182 -22.22 -0.16 -2.65
C LEU A 182 -22.77 0.52 -1.39
N LYS A 183 -23.91 0.04 -0.85
CA LYS A 183 -24.49 0.58 0.40
C LYS A 183 -23.62 0.25 1.61
N GLU A 184 -23.18 -1.00 1.76
CA GLU A 184 -22.23 -1.36 2.81
C GLU A 184 -20.89 -0.63 2.63
N ALA A 185 -20.42 -0.50 1.39
CA ALA A 185 -19.21 0.26 1.11
C ALA A 185 -19.31 1.73 1.58
N ALA A 186 -20.45 2.39 1.35
CA ALA A 186 -20.70 3.75 1.83
C ALA A 186 -20.74 3.80 3.37
N ARG A 187 -21.39 2.83 4.03
CA ARG A 187 -21.41 2.73 5.49
C ARG A 187 -20.01 2.65 6.10
N TRP A 188 -19.15 1.78 5.58
CA TRP A 188 -17.78 1.65 6.09
C TRP A 188 -16.90 2.89 5.78
N MET A 189 -17.18 3.62 4.70
CA MET A 189 -16.53 4.91 4.47
C MET A 189 -16.99 6.00 5.44
N ASP A 190 -18.26 5.99 5.83
CA ASP A 190 -18.81 6.92 6.81
C ASP A 190 -18.23 6.65 8.20
N GLU A 191 -18.08 5.38 8.58
CA GLU A 191 -17.33 4.99 9.78
C GLU A 191 -15.88 5.49 9.72
N ALA A 192 -15.19 5.30 8.60
CA ALA A 192 -13.82 5.83 8.41
C ALA A 192 -13.77 7.36 8.57
N GLN A 193 -14.77 8.08 8.05
CA GLN A 193 -14.86 9.54 8.13
C GLN A 193 -15.14 10.03 9.56
N SER A 194 -15.94 9.30 10.33
CA SER A 194 -16.27 9.69 11.71
C SER A 194 -15.07 9.60 12.66
N LEU A 195 -14.05 8.77 12.33
CA LEU A 195 -12.81 8.65 13.10
C LEU A 195 -11.87 9.85 12.93
N ASP A 196 -11.93 10.55 11.80
CA ASP A 196 -11.22 11.82 11.60
C ASP A 196 -12.09 12.78 10.77
N THR A 197 -12.78 13.66 11.49
CA THR A 197 -13.67 14.65 10.88
C THR A 197 -12.94 15.82 10.23
N ALA A 198 -11.63 15.97 10.49
CA ALA A 198 -10.80 17.02 9.91
C ALA A 198 -10.16 16.60 8.57
N ASP A 199 -10.07 15.31 8.28
CA ASP A 199 -9.47 14.82 7.04
C ASP A 199 -10.43 14.95 5.84
N ARG A 200 -10.16 15.99 5.01
CA ARG A 200 -10.87 16.24 3.77
C ARG A 200 -10.75 15.11 2.75
N PHE A 201 -9.64 14.36 2.72
CA PHE A 201 -9.47 13.22 1.81
C PHE A 201 -10.48 12.11 2.12
N ILE A 202 -10.60 11.72 3.39
CA ILE A 202 -11.56 10.70 3.81
C ILE A 202 -12.99 11.19 3.62
N ASN A 203 -13.29 12.45 3.94
CA ASN A 203 -14.58 13.08 3.66
C ASN A 203 -14.94 12.99 2.17
N SER A 204 -14.02 13.39 1.29
CA SER A 204 -14.18 13.32 -0.17
C SER A 204 -14.42 11.89 -0.67
N LYS A 205 -13.71 10.92 -0.08
CA LYS A 205 -13.92 9.49 -0.38
C LYS A 205 -15.29 9.00 0.10
N CYS A 206 -15.76 9.46 1.25
CA CYS A 206 -17.07 9.12 1.79
C CYS A 206 -18.18 9.62 0.88
N ALA A 207 -18.17 10.92 0.54
CA ALA A 207 -19.12 11.50 -0.41
C ALA A 207 -19.13 10.76 -1.76
N LYS A 208 -17.94 10.41 -2.29
CA LYS A 208 -17.83 9.61 -3.52
C LYS A 208 -18.47 8.23 -3.42
N TYR A 209 -18.38 7.57 -2.27
CA TYR A 209 -19.00 6.26 -2.06
C TYR A 209 -20.52 6.38 -1.86
N MET A 210 -20.99 7.43 -1.18
CA MET A 210 -22.40 7.78 -1.09
C MET A 210 -23.00 8.02 -2.49
N LEU A 211 -22.34 8.81 -3.34
CA LEU A 211 -22.76 9.01 -4.75
C LEU A 211 -22.85 7.70 -5.53
N ARG A 212 -21.86 6.80 -5.40
CA ARG A 212 -21.92 5.48 -6.04
C ARG A 212 -23.09 4.62 -5.56
N ALA A 213 -23.51 4.81 -4.31
CA ALA A 213 -24.67 4.14 -3.74
C ALA A 213 -26.01 4.86 -4.04
N ASN A 214 -26.00 5.89 -4.89
CA ASN A 214 -27.14 6.78 -5.21
C ASN A 214 -27.69 7.55 -3.98
N LEU A 215 -26.85 7.78 -2.97
CA LEU A 215 -27.15 8.58 -1.77
C LEU A 215 -26.73 10.03 -2.01
N VAL A 216 -27.41 10.71 -2.93
CA VAL A 216 -26.97 12.03 -3.44
C VAL A 216 -27.07 13.12 -2.37
N LYS A 217 -28.13 13.11 -1.56
CA LYS A 217 -28.34 14.11 -0.51
C LYS A 217 -27.31 13.96 0.60
N GLU A 218 -27.07 12.73 1.02
CA GLU A 218 -26.07 12.39 2.04
C GLU A 218 -24.66 12.76 1.57
N ALA A 219 -24.37 12.57 0.27
CA ALA A 219 -23.11 13.01 -0.30
C ALA A 219 -22.96 14.54 -0.29
N GLU A 220 -24.03 15.28 -0.59
CA GLU A 220 -24.04 16.74 -0.54
C GLU A 220 -23.80 17.26 0.89
N GLU A 221 -24.49 16.68 1.87
CA GLU A 221 -24.29 16.96 3.30
C GLU A 221 -22.87 16.60 3.77
N MET A 222 -22.31 15.50 3.27
CA MET A 222 -20.93 15.14 3.59
C MET A 222 -19.94 16.17 3.03
N CYS A 223 -20.12 16.59 1.78
CA CYS A 223 -19.30 17.62 1.14
C CYS A 223 -19.43 18.98 1.85
N SER A 224 -20.63 19.32 2.35
CA SER A 224 -20.89 20.63 2.95
C SER A 224 -20.01 20.92 4.18
N LYS A 225 -19.46 19.88 4.81
CA LYS A 225 -18.49 19.99 5.93
C LYS A 225 -17.19 20.73 5.54
N PHE A 226 -16.86 20.80 4.24
CA PHE A 226 -15.64 21.43 3.72
C PHE A 226 -15.90 22.51 2.66
N THR A 227 -17.15 22.89 2.44
CA THR A 227 -17.50 24.01 1.55
C THR A 227 -17.70 25.29 2.35
N ARG A 228 -17.69 26.44 1.67
CA ARG A 228 -17.88 27.74 2.33
C ARG A 228 -19.30 27.85 2.89
N GLU A 229 -19.42 28.50 4.06
CA GLU A 229 -20.72 28.87 4.62
C GLU A 229 -21.44 29.89 3.72
N GLY A 230 -22.77 29.85 3.69
CA GLY A 230 -23.61 30.81 2.95
C GLY A 230 -23.88 30.46 1.49
N THR A 231 -23.40 29.33 0.99
CA THR A 231 -23.66 28.82 -0.37
C THR A 231 -23.92 27.32 -0.30
N SER A 232 -24.71 26.76 -1.23
CA SER A 232 -24.91 25.31 -1.26
C SER A 232 -23.59 24.59 -1.57
N ALA A 233 -23.45 23.35 -1.08
CA ALA A 233 -22.25 22.56 -1.37
C ALA A 233 -22.09 22.34 -2.88
N THR A 234 -23.19 22.12 -3.60
CA THR A 234 -23.22 21.93 -5.06
C THR A 234 -22.68 23.16 -5.82
N GLU A 235 -23.16 24.37 -5.50
CA GLU A 235 -22.66 25.61 -6.12
C GLU A 235 -21.19 25.83 -5.79
N ASN A 236 -20.79 25.65 -4.53
CA ASN A 236 -19.40 25.82 -4.11
C ASN A 236 -18.45 24.86 -4.83
N LEU A 237 -18.83 23.58 -4.98
CA LEU A 237 -18.04 22.60 -5.70
C LEU A 237 -17.91 22.95 -7.19
N ASN A 238 -18.97 23.50 -7.80
CA ASN A 238 -18.93 23.99 -9.18
C ASN A 238 -17.99 25.20 -9.33
N GLU A 239 -18.07 26.18 -8.42
CA GLU A 239 -17.16 27.33 -8.39
C GLU A 239 -15.70 26.92 -8.23
N MET A 240 -15.44 25.91 -7.41
CA MET A 240 -14.10 25.38 -7.15
C MET A 240 -13.62 24.37 -8.20
N GLN A 241 -14.38 24.18 -9.31
CA GLN A 241 -14.03 23.29 -10.41
C GLN A 241 -13.78 21.84 -9.96
N CYS A 242 -14.60 21.35 -9.02
CA CYS A 242 -14.50 20.02 -8.46
C CYS A 242 -15.05 18.95 -9.42
N MET A 243 -14.19 18.42 -10.29
CA MET A 243 -14.56 17.46 -11.35
C MET A 243 -14.40 15.96 -10.95
N TRP A 244 -13.92 15.65 -9.75
CA TRP A 244 -13.45 14.30 -9.33
C TRP A 244 -14.48 13.39 -8.65
#